data_AF-A0AAV8XH13-F1
#
_entry.id   AF-A0AAV8XH13-F1
#
_cell.length_a   1.000
_cell.length_b   1.000
_cell.length_c   1.000
_cell.angle_alpha   90.00
_cell.angle_beta   90.00
_cell.angle_gamma   90.00
#
_symmetry.space_group_name_H-M   'P 1'
#
loop_
_entity.id
_entity.type
_entity.pdbx_description
1 polymer ?
#
loop_
_entity_poly.entity_id
_entity_poly.type
_entity_poly.pdbx_seq_one_letter_code
_entity_poly.pdbx_strand_id
1 'polypeptide(L)'
;MYVTEPITEILGSPELFINMGSTINLTCIVQYAPEPPPNIVWSQNSEVINFDSPRGGISLVTEKGFITTSRLLIQKAGQGDSGLYTCTPSNANSASVRVHILNGEYFILQ
;
A
#
# COMPACT_ATOMS: atom_id res chain seq x y z
N MET A 1 -16.93 -28.96 3.88
CA MET A 1 -16.74 -27.67 3.19
C MET A 1 -15.78 -26.86 4.05
N TYR A 2 -14.55 -26.62 3.59
CA TYR A 2 -13.59 -25.79 4.35
C TYR A 2 -13.77 -24.35 3.91
N VAL A 3 -14.11 -23.47 4.84
CA VAL A 3 -14.11 -22.02 4.61
C VAL A 3 -12.66 -21.57 4.79
N THR A 4 -11.98 -21.23 3.71
CA THR A 4 -10.69 -20.55 3.78
C THR A 4 -10.96 -19.10 4.16
N GLU A 5 -10.37 -18.63 5.25
CA GLU A 5 -10.49 -17.23 5.65
C GLU A 5 -9.80 -16.33 4.60
N PRO A 6 -10.37 -15.16 4.27
CA PRO A 6 -9.71 -14.20 3.38
C PRO A 6 -8.37 -13.77 3.95
N ILE A 7 -7.35 -13.64 3.09
CA ILE A 7 -6.01 -13.20 3.47
C ILE A 7 -5.66 -11.95 2.68
N THR A 8 -5.13 -10.94 3.37
CA THR A 8 -4.56 -9.75 2.76
C THR A 8 -3.06 -9.67 3.02
N GLU A 9 -2.29 -9.33 1.99
CA GLU A 9 -0.84 -9.14 2.06
C GLU A 9 -0.42 -7.89 1.30
N ILE A 10 0.62 -7.20 1.76
CA ILE A 10 1.30 -6.17 0.98
C ILE A 10 2.69 -6.70 0.58
N LEU A 11 2.97 -6.67 -0.72
CA LEU A 11 4.25 -7.11 -1.24
C LEU A 11 5.41 -6.28 -0.66
N GLY A 12 6.44 -6.97 -0.17
CA GLY A 12 7.62 -6.34 0.44
C GLY A 12 7.42 -5.89 1.89
N SER A 13 6.32 -6.27 2.55
CA SER A 13 6.20 -6.15 4.01
C SER A 13 7.28 -6.98 4.74
N PRO A 14 7.70 -6.60 5.96
CA PRO A 14 7.15 -5.52 6.80
C PRO A 14 7.72 -4.12 6.51
N GLU A 15 8.85 -4.02 5.81
CA GLU A 15 9.55 -2.74 5.60
C GLU A 15 10.03 -2.57 4.16
N LEU A 16 9.85 -1.36 3.62
CA LEU A 16 10.31 -0.95 2.29
C LEU A 16 11.16 0.31 2.38
N PHE A 17 12.23 0.35 1.62
CA PHE A 17 13.15 1.47 1.52
C PHE A 17 13.09 2.04 0.11
N ILE A 18 12.76 3.32 -0.03
CA ILE A 18 12.50 3.96 -1.31
C ILE A 18 13.30 5.25 -1.40
N ASN A 19 13.99 5.45 -2.51
CA ASN A 19 14.80 6.65 -2.69
C ASN A 19 13.91 7.88 -2.90
N MET A 20 14.30 9.00 -2.29
CA MET A 20 13.70 10.30 -2.55
C MET A 20 13.65 10.60 -4.06
N GLY A 21 12.53 11.16 -4.52
CA GLY A 21 12.24 11.45 -5.91
C GLY A 21 11.70 10.26 -6.72
N SER A 22 11.79 9.03 -6.21
CA SER A 22 11.26 7.82 -6.88
C SER A 22 9.73 7.72 -6.77
N THR A 23 9.15 6.72 -7.42
CA THR A 23 7.72 6.39 -7.27
C THR A 23 7.56 5.29 -6.23
N ILE A 24 6.71 5.52 -5.24
CA ILE A 24 6.24 4.47 -4.32
C ILE A 24 5.19 3.65 -5.05
N ASN A 25 5.33 2.32 -5.03
CA ASN A 25 4.34 1.39 -5.58
C ASN A 25 4.05 0.29 -4.56
N LEU A 26 2.99 0.48 -3.77
CA LEU A 26 2.54 -0.52 -2.82
C LEU A 26 1.46 -1.38 -3.45
N THR A 27 1.69 -2.69 -3.50
CA THR A 27 0.72 -3.65 -4.03
C THR A 27 0.14 -4.48 -2.91
N CYS A 28 -1.15 -4.31 -2.67
CA CYS A 28 -1.95 -5.12 -1.76
C CYS A 28 -2.66 -6.23 -2.53
N ILE A 29 -2.61 -7.45 -2.02
CA ILE A 29 -3.21 -8.64 -2.62
C ILE A 29 -4.21 -9.21 -1.62
N VAL A 30 -5.45 -9.42 -2.05
CA VAL A 30 -6.50 -10.10 -1.27
C VAL A 30 -6.82 -11.42 -1.94
N GLN A 31 -6.67 -12.52 -1.19
CA GLN A 31 -6.88 -13.89 -1.64
C GLN A 31 -7.94 -14.58 -0.78
N TYR A 32 -8.53 -15.64 -1.31
CA TYR A 32 -9.50 -16.50 -0.60
C TYR A 32 -10.78 -15.79 -0.11
N ALA A 33 -11.02 -14.55 -0.56
CA ALA A 33 -12.28 -13.86 -0.31
C ALA A 33 -13.41 -14.56 -1.10
N PRO A 34 -14.55 -14.90 -0.48
CA PRO A 34 -15.69 -15.53 -1.17
C PRO A 34 -16.20 -14.68 -2.36
N GLU A 35 -16.12 -13.36 -2.22
CA GLU A 35 -16.40 -12.38 -3.26
C GLU A 35 -15.33 -11.29 -3.24
N PRO A 36 -15.01 -10.66 -4.40
CA PRO A 36 -14.06 -9.55 -4.45
C PRO A 36 -14.48 -8.41 -3.50
N PRO A 37 -13.57 -7.81 -2.72
CA PRO A 37 -13.90 -6.70 -1.83
C PRO A 37 -14.61 -5.55 -2.58
N PRO A 38 -15.78 -5.08 -2.08
CA PRO A 38 -16.46 -3.92 -2.66
C PRO A 38 -15.58 -2.66 -2.65
N ASN A 39 -14.77 -2.49 -1.62
CA ASN A 39 -13.87 -1.37 -1.44
C ASN A 39 -12.57 -1.81 -0.74
N ILE A 40 -11.48 -1.13 -1.08
CA ILE A 40 -10.18 -1.24 -0.40
C ILE A 40 -9.74 0.17 -0.05
N VAL A 41 -9.46 0.41 1.23
CA VAL A 41 -9.03 1.70 1.75
C VAL A 41 -7.53 1.63 2.04
N TRP A 42 -6.81 2.67 1.62
CA TRP A 42 -5.42 2.87 2.01
C TRP A 42 -5.33 4.01 3.03
N SER A 43 -4.54 3.79 4.08
CA SER A 43 -4.23 4.81 5.08
C SER A 43 -2.73 4.88 5.34
N GLN A 44 -2.21 6.09 5.58
CA GLN A 44 -0.86 6.33 6.05
C GLN A 44 -0.95 6.83 7.50
N ASN A 45 -0.26 6.16 8.44
CA ASN A 45 -0.26 6.51 9.87
C ASN A 45 -1.67 6.63 10.48
N SER A 46 -2.59 5.75 10.05
CA SER A 46 -4.01 5.73 10.43
C SER A 46 -4.89 6.83 9.82
N GLU A 47 -4.34 7.72 9.00
CA GLU A 47 -5.11 8.70 8.23
C GLU A 47 -5.38 8.17 6.83
N VAL A 48 -6.64 8.22 6.38
CA VAL A 48 -7.01 7.79 5.03
C VAL A 48 -6.31 8.68 4.00
N ILE A 49 -5.70 8.06 3.00
CA ILE A 49 -4.98 8.80 1.96
C ILE A 49 -5.98 9.55 1.09
N ASN A 50 -5.79 10.86 0.99
CA ASN A 50 -6.59 11.73 0.12
C ASN A 50 -5.94 11.85 -1.27
N PHE A 51 -6.61 11.28 -2.27
CA PHE A 51 -6.17 11.30 -3.67
C PHE A 51 -6.26 12.70 -4.32
N ASP A 52 -7.10 13.59 -3.76
CA ASP A 52 -7.27 14.98 -4.22
C ASP A 52 -6.40 15.97 -3.41
N SER A 53 -5.41 15.47 -2.67
CA SER A 53 -4.54 16.32 -1.86
C SER A 53 -3.71 17.28 -2.74
N PRO A 54 -3.37 18.49 -2.24
CA PRO A 54 -2.53 19.45 -2.97
C PRO A 54 -1.15 18.93 -3.37
N ARG A 55 -0.68 17.83 -2.77
CA ARG A 55 0.56 17.15 -3.15
C ARG A 55 0.52 16.69 -4.61
N GLY A 56 -0.63 16.18 -5.06
CA GLY A 56 -0.78 15.54 -6.36
C GLY A 56 0.07 14.28 -6.54
N GLY A 57 -0.05 13.63 -7.70
CA GLY A 57 0.76 12.46 -8.05
C GLY A 57 0.46 11.20 -7.25
N ILE A 58 -0.71 11.13 -6.60
CA ILE A 58 -1.21 9.93 -5.93
C ILE A 58 -2.26 9.29 -6.85
N SER A 59 -2.14 7.99 -7.11
CA SER A 59 -3.18 7.24 -7.82
C SER A 59 -3.41 5.87 -7.19
N LEU A 60 -4.64 5.38 -7.34
CA LEU A 60 -5.06 4.06 -6.87
C LEU A 60 -5.63 3.27 -8.04
N VAL A 61 -5.08 2.08 -8.24
CA VAL A 61 -5.60 1.13 -9.25
C VAL A 61 -6.05 -0.11 -8.52
N THR A 62 -7.33 -0.47 -8.64
CA THR A 62 -7.88 -1.70 -8.04
C THR A 62 -8.43 -2.61 -9.12
N GLU A 63 -7.88 -3.81 -9.21
CA GLU A 63 -8.31 -4.88 -10.10
C GLU A 63 -9.05 -5.94 -9.27
N LYS A 64 -10.37 -6.01 -9.42
CA LYS A 64 -11.21 -6.97 -8.72
C LYS A 64 -11.27 -8.28 -9.48
N GLY A 65 -11.17 -9.39 -8.75
CA GLY A 65 -11.25 -10.74 -9.30
C GLY A 65 -11.14 -11.78 -8.20
N PHE A 66 -10.94 -13.05 -8.59
CA PHE A 66 -10.69 -14.15 -7.65
C PHE A 66 -9.51 -13.83 -6.71
N ILE A 67 -8.48 -13.19 -7.25
CA ILE A 67 -7.47 -12.47 -6.50
C ILE A 67 -7.70 -10.99 -6.80
N THR A 68 -7.95 -10.19 -5.76
CA THR A 68 -8.09 -8.75 -5.92
C THR A 68 -6.75 -8.09 -5.62
N THR A 69 -6.32 -7.18 -6.51
CA THR A 69 -5.10 -6.39 -6.29
C THR A 69 -5.42 -4.91 -6.23
N SER A 70 -4.81 -4.22 -5.26
CA SER A 70 -4.92 -2.77 -5.11
C SER A 70 -3.52 -2.18 -5.08
N ARG A 71 -3.21 -1.29 -6.04
CA ARG A 71 -1.90 -0.67 -6.20
C ARG A 71 -2.00 0.82 -5.88
N LEU A 72 -1.35 1.23 -4.80
CA LEU A 72 -1.19 2.63 -4.42
C LEU A 72 0.12 3.14 -5.00
N LEU A 73 0.02 4.18 -5.83
CA LEU A 73 1.15 4.84 -6.48
C LEU A 73 1.30 6.25 -5.93
N ILE A 74 2.49 6.61 -5.45
CA ILE A 74 2.82 7.97 -5.02
C ILE A 74 4.08 8.41 -5.76
N GLN A 75 3.94 9.40 -6.64
CA GLN A 75 5.04 9.94 -7.42
C GLN A 75 5.91 10.90 -6.60
N LYS A 76 7.18 11.04 -7.01
CA LYS A 76 8.16 11.98 -6.46
C LYS A 76 8.23 11.89 -4.92
N ALA A 77 8.53 10.70 -4.41
CA ALA A 77 8.61 10.42 -2.98
C ALA A 77 9.46 11.46 -2.25
N GLY A 78 8.93 12.03 -1.18
CA GLY A 78 9.59 12.97 -0.28
C GLY A 78 9.54 12.45 1.14
N GLN A 79 10.26 13.12 2.06
CA GLN A 79 10.40 12.61 3.43
C GLN A 79 9.06 12.36 4.14
N GLY A 80 8.06 13.20 3.88
CA GLY A 80 6.70 13.09 4.42
C GLY A 80 5.91 11.87 3.95
N ASP A 81 6.37 11.15 2.92
CA ASP A 81 5.76 9.90 2.49
C ASP A 81 6.25 8.69 3.31
N SER A 82 7.21 8.89 4.22
CA SER A 82 7.58 7.83 5.16
C SER A 82 6.43 7.57 6.13
N GLY A 83 6.21 6.32 6.51
CA GLY A 83 5.15 5.98 7.46
C GLY A 83 4.67 4.55 7.38
N LEU A 84 3.68 4.24 8.22
CA LEU A 84 2.98 2.97 8.20
C LEU A 84 1.80 3.04 7.23
N TYR A 85 1.91 2.34 6.11
CA TYR A 85 0.84 2.20 5.13
C TYR A 85 0.02 0.96 5.45
N THR A 86 -1.30 1.09 5.46
CA THR A 86 -2.22 -0.01 5.72
C THR A 86 -3.22 -0.11 4.57
N CYS A 87 -3.38 -1.32 4.05
CA CYS A 87 -4.43 -1.72 3.11
C CYS A 87 -5.55 -2.40 3.90
N THR A 88 -6.77 -1.87 3.81
CA THR A 88 -7.95 -2.38 4.51
C THR A 88 -9.07 -2.68 3.51
N PRO A 89 -9.21 -3.94 3.08
CA PRO A 89 -10.38 -4.41 2.35
C PRO A 89 -11.62 -4.46 3.26
N SER A 90 -12.83 -4.33 2.71
CA SER A 90 -14.06 -4.37 3.51
C SER A 90 -14.51 -5.76 3.98
N ASN A 91 -14.00 -6.84 3.37
CA ASN A 91 -14.38 -8.22 3.68
C ASN A 91 -13.18 -9.14 3.94
N ALA A 92 -12.01 -8.58 4.27
CA ALA A 92 -10.81 -9.31 4.64
C ALA A 92 -10.05 -8.57 5.75
N ASN A 93 -9.11 -9.25 6.41
CA ASN A 93 -8.23 -8.60 7.38
C ASN A 93 -7.34 -7.53 6.70
N SER A 94 -6.88 -6.53 7.46
CA SER A 94 -5.93 -5.54 6.94
C SER A 94 -4.50 -6.08 6.90
N ALA A 95 -3.67 -5.47 6.07
CA ALA A 95 -2.22 -5.67 6.06
C ALA A 95 -1.49 -4.33 6.05
N SER A 96 -0.28 -4.29 6.62
CA SER A 96 0.50 -3.06 6.73
C SER A 96 1.96 -3.25 6.30
N VAL A 97 2.57 -2.17 5.81
CA VAL A 97 4.00 -2.08 5.48
C VAL A 97 4.53 -0.72 5.95
N ARG A 98 5.73 -0.70 6.52
CA ARG A 98 6.43 0.53 6.88
C ARG A 98 7.31 0.98 5.72
N VAL A 99 7.09 2.17 5.21
CA VAL A 99 7.88 2.76 4.13
C VAL A 99 8.85 3.77 4.72
N HIS A 100 10.11 3.66 4.33
CA HIS A 100 11.20 4.56 4.69
C HIS A 100 11.70 5.27 3.42
N ILE A 101 11.59 6.59 3.39
CA ILE A 101 12.17 7.38 2.28
C ILE A 101 13.61 7.72 2.62
N LEU A 102 14.52 7.27 1.76
CA LEU A 102 15.96 7.46 1.88
C LEU A 102 16.42 8.68 1.11
N ASN A 103 17.24 9.52 1.74
CA ASN A 103 18.01 10.55 1.06
C ASN A 103 19.21 9.90 0.35
N GLY A 104 19.70 10.54 -0.72
CA GLY A 104 20.87 10.05 -1.49
C GLY A 104 22.13 9.82 -0.64
N GLU A 105 22.23 10.44 0.54
CA GLU A 105 23.33 10.24 1.49
C GLU A 105 23.35 8.85 2.16
N TYR A 106 22.22 8.13 2.22
CA TYR A 106 22.17 6.78 2.79
C TYR A 106 22.98 5.74 1.97
N PHE A 107 23.22 6.00 0.68
CA PHE A 107 24.09 5.15 -0.14
C PHE A 107 25.60 5.33 0.13
N ILE A 108 25.99 6.37 0.88
CA ILE A 108 27.41 6.70 1.12
C ILE A 108 27.90 6.10 2.46
N LEU A 109 26.99 5.57 3.29
CA LEU A 109 27.29 5.11 4.66
C LEU A 109 27.10 3.60 4.90
N GLN A 110 27.06 2.79 3.84
CA GLN A 110 27.03 1.32 3.91
C GLN A 110 28.06 0.72 2.97
#